data_AF-A0A177W852-F1
#
_entry.id   AF-A0A177W852-F1
#
_cell.length_a   1.000
_cell.length_b   1.000
_cell.length_c   1.000
_cell.angle_alpha   90.00
_cell.angle_beta   90.00
_cell.angle_gamma   90.00
#
_symmetry.space_group_name_H-M   'P 1'
#
loop_
_entity.id
_entity.type
_entity.pdbx_description
1 polymer ?
#
loop_
_entity_poly.entity_id
_entity_poly.type
_entity_poly.pdbx_seq_one_letter_code
_entity_poly.pdbx_strand_id
1 'polypeptide(L)'
;MSQNDAALDRLARPSPDDIEIGIIRLTVAAIVSLMVIPAIPIFVYERLQPMIKYRSWTINIFACVSVMICHFTTGFQLVGIWVAYDMFYYANLINNIFYTAIVCVFLPTYLRHYFLLRLSALQKRLLTNQDMLDPAKYQTFKRDITLTKFFSSEMGAVTFFAINFIVSVTFTIYCAMISNVDMIILDLPTPLSKYIGIMPVVQIFISQGFLLWYGPRSPKDNYNIMNQFYIITGTTLMNVIAGAIKGVSSNRAIFLASDKAQIIISLVPVFVNIAIPLQFIVTKRRYTTSLNTSGNLQPLVNGFSESNCKSPKVSIDDSGICDKQSVHSNAITPTSTTVKSTVSFVQPPTSNYNLQKILSEPTLYAAFCTFLSQEFSLESLLFIAAVKQFKIQLQDNLTIQNVELLTETIHKDFIEPNSINEINLPKKIISRLELNLHGITNGTFALGKSLTVYDEAAQYIEKLLIINHMHKFLASPLFFSATRVLLP
;
A
#
# COMPACT_ATOMS: atom_id res chain seq x y z
N MET A 1 8.06 -47.82 23.06
CA MET A 1 6.75 -48.04 23.70
C MET A 1 6.90 -48.87 24.96
N SER A 2 7.12 -48.20 26.08
CA SER A 2 6.87 -48.74 27.42
C SER A 2 5.35 -48.87 27.68
N GLN A 3 4.96 -49.53 28.78
CA GLN A 3 3.56 -49.56 29.22
C GLN A 3 3.00 -48.15 29.53
N ASN A 4 3.86 -47.20 29.94
CA ASN A 4 3.44 -45.82 30.19
C ASN A 4 3.13 -45.08 28.89
N ASP A 5 3.94 -45.26 27.84
CA ASP A 5 3.74 -44.64 26.52
C ASP A 5 2.36 -45.05 25.95
N ALA A 6 2.00 -46.32 26.08
CA ALA A 6 0.71 -46.86 25.64
C ALA A 6 -0.49 -46.43 26.51
N ALA A 7 -0.25 -45.96 27.74
CA ALA A 7 -1.26 -45.35 28.59
C ALA A 7 -1.44 -43.85 28.27
N LEU A 8 -0.35 -43.13 28.01
CA LEU A 8 -0.41 -41.73 27.59
C LEU A 8 -1.04 -41.57 26.21
N ASP A 9 -0.69 -42.43 25.24
CA ASP A 9 -1.32 -42.48 23.91
C ASP A 9 -2.85 -42.64 23.99
N ARG A 10 -3.36 -43.41 24.96
CA ARG A 10 -4.81 -43.56 25.18
C ARG A 10 -5.46 -42.32 25.78
N LEU A 11 -4.74 -41.58 26.64
CA LEU A 11 -5.18 -40.32 27.24
C LEU A 11 -5.09 -39.14 26.25
N ALA A 12 -4.16 -39.19 25.31
CA ALA A 12 -3.96 -38.19 24.26
C ALA A 12 -4.92 -38.32 23.07
N ARG A 13 -5.84 -39.31 23.07
CA ARG A 13 -6.82 -39.46 21.99
C ARG A 13 -7.82 -38.30 22.03
N PRO A 14 -8.02 -37.56 20.92
CA PRO A 14 -8.95 -36.44 20.88
C PRO A 14 -10.38 -36.92 21.10
N SER A 15 -11.17 -36.09 21.79
CA SER A 15 -12.60 -36.31 21.94
C SER A 15 -13.37 -36.05 20.63
N PRO A 16 -14.63 -36.49 20.50
CA PRO A 16 -15.44 -36.21 19.31
C PRO A 16 -15.54 -34.70 18.99
N ASP A 17 -15.60 -33.84 20.00
CA ASP A 17 -15.61 -32.38 19.83
C ASP A 17 -14.30 -31.87 19.23
N ASP A 18 -13.17 -32.44 19.66
CA ASP A 18 -11.84 -32.02 19.21
C ASP A 18 -11.65 -32.43 17.73
N ILE A 19 -12.15 -33.61 17.33
CA ILE A 19 -12.20 -34.06 15.92
C ILE A 19 -13.07 -33.11 15.09
N GLU A 20 -14.23 -32.67 15.58
CA GLU A 20 -15.08 -31.68 14.89
C GLU A 20 -14.32 -30.36 14.68
N ILE A 21 -13.65 -29.85 15.72
CA ILE A 21 -12.81 -28.64 15.65
C ILE A 21 -11.66 -28.84 14.66
N GLY A 22 -11.02 -30.01 14.65
CA GLY A 22 -9.98 -30.37 13.69
C GLY A 22 -10.47 -30.31 12.24
N ILE A 23 -11.63 -30.89 11.94
CA ILE A 23 -12.26 -30.84 10.61
C ILE A 23 -12.59 -29.39 10.20
N ILE A 24 -13.12 -28.57 11.11
CA ILE A 24 -13.39 -27.14 10.87
C ILE A 24 -12.09 -26.39 10.54
N ARG A 25 -11.01 -26.63 11.30
CA ARG A 25 -9.68 -26.03 11.04
C ARG A 25 -9.11 -26.44 9.69
N LEU A 26 -9.23 -27.71 9.30
CA LEU A 26 -8.77 -28.19 7.98
C LEU A 26 -9.60 -27.59 6.84
N THR A 27 -10.91 -27.43 7.02
CA THR A 27 -11.79 -26.77 6.05
C THR A 27 -11.40 -25.29 5.89
N VAL A 28 -11.13 -24.61 7.00
CA VAL A 28 -10.62 -23.22 7.01
C VAL A 28 -9.24 -23.13 6.36
N ALA A 29 -8.32 -24.06 6.63
CA ALA A 29 -7.01 -24.11 6.00
C ALA A 29 -7.11 -24.28 4.48
N ALA A 30 -8.04 -25.13 3.99
CA ALA A 30 -8.31 -25.30 2.57
C ALA A 30 -8.87 -24.02 1.92
N ILE A 31 -9.83 -23.34 2.56
CA ILE A 31 -10.35 -22.04 2.09
C ILE A 31 -9.23 -20.99 2.02
N VAL A 32 -8.42 -20.87 3.07
CA VAL A 32 -7.26 -19.96 3.09
C VAL A 32 -6.26 -20.31 1.98
N SER A 33 -5.98 -21.60 1.75
CA SER A 33 -5.09 -22.06 0.67
C SER A 33 -5.59 -21.63 -0.71
N LEU A 34 -6.89 -21.82 -0.98
CA LEU A 34 -7.54 -21.40 -2.22
C LEU A 34 -7.53 -19.88 -2.43
N MET A 35 -7.46 -19.08 -1.37
CA MET A 35 -7.28 -17.64 -1.46
C MET A 35 -5.82 -17.22 -1.64
N VAL A 36 -4.89 -17.82 -0.89
CA VAL A 36 -3.47 -17.43 -0.82
C VAL A 36 -2.70 -17.86 -2.07
N ILE A 37 -2.85 -19.13 -2.50
CA ILE A 37 -2.03 -19.70 -3.57
C ILE A 37 -2.20 -18.94 -4.89
N PRO A 38 -3.42 -18.58 -5.36
CA PRO A 38 -3.59 -17.76 -6.57
C PRO A 38 -3.20 -16.29 -6.38
N ALA A 39 -3.30 -15.75 -5.15
CA ALA A 39 -2.97 -14.36 -4.88
C ALA A 39 -1.46 -14.07 -4.97
N ILE A 40 -0.60 -15.02 -4.61
CA ILE A 40 0.87 -14.88 -4.68
C ILE A 40 1.35 -14.46 -6.08
N PRO A 41 1.12 -15.22 -7.17
CA PRO A 41 1.60 -14.82 -8.50
C PRO A 41 0.96 -13.52 -9.00
N ILE A 42 -0.31 -13.26 -8.66
CA ILE A 42 -0.99 -12.01 -9.03
C ILE A 42 -0.33 -10.81 -8.36
N PHE A 43 -0.03 -10.88 -7.05
CA PHE A 43 0.62 -9.78 -6.33
C PHE A 43 2.08 -9.59 -6.72
N VAL A 44 2.79 -10.66 -7.12
CA VAL A 44 4.14 -10.57 -7.71
C VAL A 44 4.11 -9.85 -9.06
N TYR A 45 3.14 -10.16 -9.92
CA TYR A 45 2.96 -9.50 -11.22
C TYR A 45 2.56 -8.03 -11.05
N GLU A 46 1.55 -7.75 -10.23
CA GLU A 46 1.01 -6.41 -9.97
C GLU A 46 1.76 -5.64 -8.86
N ARG A 47 2.98 -6.03 -8.51
CA ARG A 47 3.77 -5.47 -7.38
C ARG A 47 3.99 -3.96 -7.42
N LEU A 48 3.84 -3.35 -8.60
CA LEU A 48 3.94 -1.90 -8.81
C LEU A 48 2.65 -1.15 -8.49
N GLN A 49 1.50 -1.84 -8.32
CA GLN A 49 0.25 -1.17 -7.99
C GLN A 49 0.30 -0.56 -6.58
N PRO A 50 -0.21 0.68 -6.40
CA PRO A 50 -0.31 1.37 -5.11
C PRO A 50 -0.77 0.49 -3.93
N MET A 51 -1.88 -0.24 -4.07
CA MET A 51 -2.45 -1.06 -2.99
C MET A 51 -1.56 -2.24 -2.57
N ILE A 52 -0.70 -2.75 -3.46
CA ILE A 52 0.26 -3.82 -3.16
C ILE A 52 1.55 -3.20 -2.59
N LYS A 53 2.09 -2.16 -3.24
CA LYS A 53 3.33 -1.44 -2.85
C LYS A 53 3.23 -0.79 -1.46
N TYR A 54 2.06 -0.28 -1.05
CA TYR A 54 1.92 0.50 0.19
C TYR A 54 1.47 -0.31 1.42
N ARG A 55 1.31 -1.64 1.29
CA ARG A 55 0.84 -2.51 2.39
C ARG A 55 1.86 -3.53 2.90
N SER A 56 3.11 -3.59 2.41
CA SER A 56 4.05 -4.68 2.69
C SER A 56 3.51 -6.05 2.29
N TRP A 57 3.20 -6.20 1.00
CA TRP A 57 2.60 -7.43 0.46
C TRP A 57 3.42 -8.69 0.79
N THR A 58 4.76 -8.61 0.77
CA THR A 58 5.66 -9.72 1.14
C THR A 58 5.37 -10.24 2.54
N ILE A 59 5.25 -9.34 3.51
CA ILE A 59 5.07 -9.68 4.93
C ILE A 59 3.61 -10.08 5.20
N ASN A 60 2.63 -9.46 4.55
CA ASN A 60 1.22 -9.86 4.66
C ASN A 60 0.95 -11.23 4.04
N ILE A 61 1.54 -11.56 2.88
CA ILE A 61 1.46 -12.91 2.30
C ILE A 61 2.09 -13.91 3.27
N PHE A 62 3.28 -13.59 3.81
CA PHE A 62 3.93 -14.46 4.79
C PHE A 62 3.06 -14.68 6.05
N ALA A 63 2.37 -13.66 6.55
CA ALA A 63 1.38 -13.82 7.62
C ALA A 63 0.20 -14.73 7.20
N CYS A 64 -0.38 -14.54 6.01
CA CYS A 64 -1.48 -15.39 5.53
C CYS A 64 -1.05 -16.86 5.32
N VAL A 65 0.17 -17.10 4.81
CA VAL A 65 0.78 -18.44 4.73
C VAL A 65 1.01 -19.02 6.13
N SER A 66 1.43 -18.19 7.09
CA SER A 66 1.61 -18.63 8.48
C SER A 66 0.26 -19.02 9.13
N VAL A 67 -0.82 -18.25 8.91
CA VAL A 67 -2.19 -18.61 9.35
C VAL A 67 -2.63 -19.94 8.74
N MET A 68 -2.39 -20.14 7.43
CA MET A 68 -2.70 -21.38 6.72
C MET A 68 -2.00 -22.59 7.37
N ILE A 69 -0.70 -22.47 7.67
CA ILE A 69 0.10 -23.55 8.29
C ILE A 69 -0.35 -23.81 9.73
N CYS A 70 -0.70 -22.78 10.51
CA CYS A 70 -1.23 -22.95 11.87
C CYS A 70 -2.54 -23.75 11.87
N HIS A 71 -3.45 -23.48 10.93
CA HIS A 71 -4.71 -24.22 10.81
C HIS A 71 -4.51 -25.66 10.33
N PHE A 72 -3.60 -25.91 9.38
CA PHE A 72 -3.26 -27.28 8.98
C PHE A 72 -2.64 -28.08 10.12
N THR A 73 -1.59 -27.55 10.77
CA THR A 73 -0.88 -28.25 11.85
C THR A 73 -1.82 -28.55 13.03
N THR A 74 -2.54 -27.54 13.53
CA THR A 74 -3.53 -27.73 14.60
C THR A 74 -4.66 -28.67 14.17
N GLY A 75 -5.14 -28.56 12.94
CA GLY A 75 -6.20 -29.44 12.40
C GLY A 75 -5.78 -30.91 12.34
N PHE A 76 -4.57 -31.20 11.86
CA PHE A 76 -4.03 -32.56 11.81
C PHE A 76 -3.80 -33.15 13.21
N GLN A 77 -3.34 -32.36 14.18
CA GLN A 77 -3.18 -32.80 15.57
C GLN A 77 -4.52 -33.21 16.20
N LEU A 78 -5.59 -32.45 15.96
CA LEU A 78 -6.91 -32.69 16.57
C LEU A 78 -7.70 -33.85 15.92
N VAL A 79 -7.35 -34.30 14.71
CA VAL A 79 -7.99 -35.46 14.05
C VAL A 79 -7.38 -36.81 14.51
N GLY A 80 -6.35 -36.78 15.35
CA GLY A 80 -5.95 -37.88 16.26
C GLY A 80 -5.24 -39.11 15.65
N ILE A 81 -5.57 -39.47 14.41
CA ILE A 81 -4.97 -40.63 13.72
C ILE A 81 -3.87 -40.17 12.74
N TRP A 82 -3.82 -38.88 12.40
CA TRP A 82 -3.04 -38.36 11.27
C TRP A 82 -1.64 -37.85 11.68
N VAL A 83 -1.38 -37.67 12.97
CA VAL A 83 -0.08 -37.27 13.51
C VAL A 83 0.34 -38.33 14.53
N ALA A 84 1.47 -38.99 14.28
CA ALA A 84 2.05 -39.94 15.23
C ALA A 84 2.46 -39.24 16.53
N TYR A 85 2.36 -39.93 17.67
CA TYR A 85 2.72 -39.42 19.00
C TYR A 85 4.07 -38.68 19.02
N ASP A 86 5.12 -39.33 18.48
CA ASP A 86 6.48 -38.79 18.41
C ASP A 86 6.60 -37.50 17.57
N MET A 87 5.66 -37.28 16.65
CA MET A 87 5.60 -36.10 15.76
C MET A 87 4.75 -34.96 16.35
N PHE A 88 3.95 -35.22 17.39
CA PHE A 88 3.04 -34.23 17.99
C PHE A 88 3.79 -33.02 18.56
N TYR A 89 4.91 -33.25 19.24
CA TYR A 89 5.79 -32.19 19.76
C TYR A 89 6.31 -31.28 18.64
N TYR A 90 6.80 -31.86 17.55
CA TYR A 90 7.33 -31.11 16.41
C TYR A 90 6.23 -30.34 15.67
N ALA A 91 5.04 -30.94 15.48
CA ALA A 91 3.88 -30.25 14.92
C ALA A 91 3.46 -29.04 15.77
N ASN A 92 3.45 -29.18 17.11
CA ASN A 92 3.17 -28.08 18.01
C ASN A 92 4.26 -26.99 17.97
N LEU A 93 5.54 -27.36 17.93
CA LEU A 93 6.64 -26.40 17.82
C LEU A 93 6.55 -25.59 16.51
N ILE A 94 6.28 -26.26 15.39
CA ILE A 94 6.06 -25.63 14.08
C ILE A 94 4.87 -24.66 14.16
N ASN A 95 3.73 -25.09 14.70
CA ASN A 95 2.55 -24.25 14.90
C ASN A 95 2.88 -22.97 15.70
N ASN A 96 3.60 -23.09 16.82
CA ASN A 96 3.98 -21.95 17.66
C ASN A 96 5.00 -21.00 16.99
N ILE A 97 5.91 -21.51 16.15
CA ILE A 97 6.82 -20.68 15.35
C ILE A 97 6.03 -19.87 14.30
N PHE A 98 5.12 -20.52 13.56
CA PHE A 98 4.28 -19.81 12.58
C PHE A 98 3.29 -18.84 13.26
N TYR A 99 2.76 -19.17 14.44
CA TYR A 99 1.93 -18.28 15.22
C TYR A 99 2.71 -17.03 15.68
N THR A 100 3.95 -17.21 16.14
CA THR A 100 4.87 -16.10 16.46
C THR A 100 5.14 -15.22 15.24
N ALA A 101 5.30 -15.83 14.06
CA ALA A 101 5.42 -15.10 12.80
C ALA A 101 4.22 -14.19 12.54
N ILE A 102 2.98 -14.69 12.61
CA ILE A 102 1.74 -13.90 12.39
C ILE A 102 1.73 -12.64 13.26
N VAL A 103 2.03 -12.80 14.54
CA VAL A 103 1.99 -11.71 15.53
C VAL A 103 3.06 -10.65 15.25
N CYS A 104 4.26 -11.05 14.80
CA CYS A 104 5.37 -10.12 14.56
C CYS A 104 5.18 -9.21 13.32
N VAL A 105 4.18 -9.46 12.46
CA VAL A 105 3.96 -8.73 11.20
C VAL A 105 3.32 -7.33 11.36
N PHE A 106 2.55 -7.10 12.43
CA PHE A 106 1.74 -5.89 12.56
C PHE A 106 2.58 -4.60 12.63
N LEU A 107 3.47 -4.49 13.63
CA LEU A 107 4.28 -3.29 13.84
C LEU A 107 5.18 -2.93 12.62
N PRO A 108 5.92 -3.85 11.97
CA PRO A 108 6.68 -3.54 10.76
C PRO A 108 5.82 -3.03 9.60
N THR A 109 4.60 -3.57 9.45
CA THR A 109 3.65 -3.15 8.40
C THR A 109 3.17 -1.72 8.63
N TYR A 110 2.86 -1.37 9.88
CA TYR A 110 2.41 -0.02 10.25
C TYR A 110 3.55 1.01 10.20
N LEU A 111 4.74 0.66 10.71
CA LEU A 111 5.92 1.52 10.67
C LEU A 111 6.23 1.93 9.22
N ARG A 112 6.29 0.96 8.30
CA ARG A 112 6.55 1.27 6.89
C ARG A 112 5.48 2.17 6.28
N HIS A 113 4.20 1.93 6.56
CA HIS A 113 3.14 2.81 6.04
C HIS A 113 3.27 4.23 6.57
N TYR A 114 3.59 4.40 7.86
CA TYR A 114 3.93 5.69 8.45
C TYR A 114 5.14 6.36 7.75
N PHE A 115 6.23 5.62 7.49
CA PHE A 115 7.41 6.16 6.83
C PHE A 115 7.19 6.47 5.34
N LEU A 116 6.33 5.73 4.63
CA LEU A 116 5.85 6.11 3.29
C LEU A 116 5.18 7.49 3.34
N LEU A 117 4.18 7.69 4.22
CA LEU A 117 3.50 8.98 4.39
C LEU A 117 4.46 10.12 4.77
N ARG A 118 5.46 9.83 5.61
CA ARG A 118 6.51 10.80 5.97
C ARG A 118 7.43 11.13 4.78
N LEU A 119 7.74 10.16 3.92
CA LEU A 119 8.59 10.37 2.75
C LEU A 119 8.00 11.40 1.81
N SER A 120 6.71 11.28 1.44
CA SER A 120 6.08 12.24 0.52
C SER A 120 5.91 13.62 1.14
N ALA A 121 5.72 13.71 2.47
CA ALA A 121 5.73 14.99 3.18
C ALA A 121 7.12 15.67 3.18
N LEU A 122 8.21 14.90 3.29
CA LEU A 122 9.57 15.41 3.18
C LEU A 122 9.90 15.82 1.74
N GLN A 123 9.63 14.96 0.75
CA GLN A 123 9.87 15.28 -0.66
C GLN A 123 9.08 16.52 -1.13
N LYS A 124 7.87 16.76 -0.59
CA LYS A 124 7.13 18.03 -0.79
C LYS A 124 7.90 19.24 -0.27
N ARG A 125 8.48 19.16 0.93
CA ARG A 125 9.28 20.27 1.51
C ARG A 125 10.50 20.58 0.65
N LEU A 126 11.14 19.57 0.04
CA LEU A 126 12.21 19.78 -0.94
C LEU A 126 11.78 20.62 -2.15
N LEU A 127 10.54 20.47 -2.64
CA LEU A 127 10.03 21.27 -3.76
C LEU A 127 9.67 22.72 -3.37
N THR A 128 9.28 22.97 -2.11
CA THR A 128 8.85 24.30 -1.65
C THR A 128 9.94 25.12 -0.96
N ASN A 129 10.96 24.50 -0.37
CA ASN A 129 11.91 25.21 0.47
C ASN A 129 13.11 25.75 -0.32
N GLN A 130 13.37 27.05 -0.12
CA GLN A 130 14.66 27.67 -0.45
C GLN A 130 15.81 27.14 0.44
N ASP A 131 15.55 26.27 1.42
CA ASP A 131 16.56 25.64 2.30
C ASP A 131 17.61 24.79 1.57
N MET A 132 17.46 24.53 0.26
CA MET A 132 18.58 24.02 -0.56
C MET A 132 19.81 24.96 -0.55
N LEU A 133 19.64 26.22 -0.17
CA LEU A 133 20.72 27.22 -0.08
C LEU A 133 21.58 27.09 1.19
N ASP A 134 21.18 26.30 2.19
CA ASP A 134 21.92 26.08 3.44
C ASP A 134 22.53 24.65 3.47
N PRO A 135 23.86 24.49 3.29
CA PRO A 135 24.49 23.18 3.20
C PRO A 135 24.28 22.30 4.43
N ALA A 136 24.22 22.88 5.64
CA ALA A 136 24.10 22.14 6.88
C ALA A 136 22.67 21.61 7.09
N LYS A 137 21.66 22.43 6.77
CA LYS A 137 20.26 21.98 6.72
C LYS A 137 20.06 20.94 5.62
N TYR A 138 20.64 21.14 4.44
CA TYR A 138 20.53 20.20 3.32
C TYR A 138 21.13 18.82 3.65
N GLN A 139 22.31 18.75 4.29
CA GLN A 139 22.88 17.47 4.75
C GLN A 139 21.98 16.76 5.78
N THR A 140 21.47 17.50 6.76
CA THR A 140 20.55 16.96 7.78
C THR A 140 19.29 16.42 7.11
N PHE A 141 18.73 17.18 6.17
CA PHE A 141 17.55 16.80 5.41
C PHE A 141 17.81 15.56 4.54
N LYS A 142 18.94 15.50 3.83
CA LYS A 142 19.36 14.35 3.02
C LYS A 142 19.44 13.08 3.88
N ARG A 143 20.02 13.16 5.08
CA ARG A 143 20.06 12.03 6.04
C ARG A 143 18.65 11.57 6.44
N ASP A 144 17.77 12.51 6.76
CA ASP A 144 16.38 12.22 7.15
C ASP A 144 15.57 11.57 6.02
N ILE A 145 15.76 11.98 4.76
CA ILE A 145 15.13 11.28 3.62
C ILE A 145 15.73 9.88 3.48
N THR A 146 17.06 9.71 3.52
CA THR A 146 17.70 8.39 3.34
C THR A 146 17.18 7.38 4.37
N LEU A 147 17.11 7.78 5.64
CA LEU A 147 16.52 6.97 6.71
C LEU A 147 15.03 6.69 6.46
N THR A 148 14.25 7.72 6.15
CA THR A 148 12.81 7.58 5.87
C THR A 148 12.56 6.65 4.68
N LYS A 149 13.39 6.71 3.62
CA LYS A 149 13.30 5.84 2.45
C LYS A 149 13.58 4.39 2.83
N PHE A 150 14.66 4.13 3.58
CA PHE A 150 14.96 2.78 4.08
C PHE A 150 13.75 2.20 4.83
N PHE A 151 13.22 2.92 5.82
CA PHE A 151 12.07 2.45 6.60
C PHE A 151 10.75 2.35 5.79
N SER A 152 10.61 3.10 4.69
CA SER A 152 9.47 3.03 3.77
C SER A 152 9.52 1.85 2.78
N SER A 153 10.67 1.18 2.65
CA SER A 153 10.92 0.09 1.70
C SER A 153 10.43 -1.28 2.17
N GLU A 154 10.28 -2.24 1.24
CA GLU A 154 10.08 -3.67 1.60
C GLU A 154 11.21 -4.17 2.49
N MET A 155 12.47 -3.86 2.15
CA MET A 155 13.66 -4.33 2.88
C MET A 155 13.69 -3.82 4.32
N GLY A 156 13.35 -2.54 4.54
CA GLY A 156 13.24 -1.98 5.89
C GLY A 156 12.16 -2.70 6.70
N ALA A 157 10.97 -2.90 6.13
CA ALA A 157 9.90 -3.62 6.82
C ALA A 157 10.27 -5.08 7.13
N VAL A 158 10.93 -5.79 6.21
CA VAL A 158 11.43 -7.16 6.42
C VAL A 158 12.52 -7.18 7.50
N THR A 159 13.38 -6.15 7.58
CA THR A 159 14.41 -6.04 8.63
C THR A 159 13.78 -5.89 10.02
N PHE A 160 12.77 -5.02 10.18
CA PHE A 160 12.05 -4.89 11.47
C PHE A 160 11.28 -6.16 11.84
N PHE A 161 10.66 -6.81 10.84
CA PHE A 161 10.04 -8.11 11.04
C PHE A 161 11.06 -9.14 11.53
N ALA A 162 12.21 -9.26 10.87
CA ALA A 162 13.25 -10.23 11.23
C ALA A 162 13.78 -10.00 12.65
N ILE A 163 14.06 -8.75 13.05
CA ILE A 163 14.50 -8.42 14.41
C ILE A 163 13.46 -8.88 15.45
N ASN A 164 12.18 -8.52 15.25
CA ASN A 164 11.10 -8.87 16.19
C ASN A 164 10.83 -10.39 16.22
N PHE A 165 10.84 -11.03 15.05
CA PHE A 165 10.59 -12.45 14.87
C PHE A 165 11.71 -13.32 15.46
N ILE A 166 12.99 -13.00 15.20
CA ILE A 166 14.13 -13.75 15.74
C ILE A 166 14.09 -13.75 17.26
N VAL A 167 13.95 -12.58 17.90
CA VAL A 167 13.87 -12.47 19.36
C VAL A 167 12.69 -13.27 19.92
N SER A 168 11.51 -13.15 19.31
CA SER A 168 10.30 -13.85 19.78
C SER A 168 10.38 -15.37 19.56
N VAL A 169 10.98 -15.83 18.45
CA VAL A 169 11.17 -17.26 18.16
C VAL A 169 12.26 -17.88 19.01
N THR A 170 13.37 -17.18 19.29
CA THR A 170 14.38 -17.66 20.24
C THR A 170 13.75 -17.90 21.62
N PHE A 171 12.87 -17.01 22.07
CA PHE A 171 12.13 -17.20 23.32
C PHE A 171 11.08 -18.33 23.21
N THR A 172 10.39 -18.47 22.08
CA THR A 172 9.47 -19.60 21.81
C THR A 172 10.18 -20.95 21.91
N ILE A 173 11.34 -21.08 21.26
CA ILE A 173 12.16 -22.29 21.27
C ILE A 173 12.70 -22.56 22.68
N TYR A 174 13.21 -21.53 23.38
CA TYR A 174 13.65 -21.66 24.77
C TYR A 174 12.52 -22.16 25.68
N CYS A 175 11.32 -21.56 25.59
CA CYS A 175 10.15 -22.01 26.35
C CYS A 175 9.70 -23.43 25.98
N ALA A 176 9.82 -23.84 24.71
CA ALA A 176 9.53 -25.21 24.29
C ALA A 176 10.54 -26.21 24.90
N MET A 177 11.84 -25.90 24.87
CA MET A 177 12.89 -26.77 25.41
C MET A 177 12.80 -27.00 26.93
N ILE A 178 12.31 -26.03 27.69
CA ILE A 178 12.09 -26.17 29.15
C ILE A 178 10.70 -26.71 29.51
N SER A 179 9.82 -26.94 28.53
CA SER A 179 8.48 -27.48 28.76
C SER A 179 8.51 -29.02 28.68
N ASN A 180 7.84 -29.70 29.61
CA ASN A 180 7.71 -31.14 29.55
C ASN A 180 6.85 -31.55 28.35
N VAL A 181 7.36 -32.45 27.50
CA VAL A 181 6.70 -32.97 26.30
C VAL A 181 5.36 -33.62 26.64
N ASP A 182 5.28 -34.40 27.73
CA ASP A 182 4.04 -35.07 28.14
C ASP A 182 2.95 -34.05 28.53
N MET A 183 3.35 -32.92 29.15
CA MET A 183 2.43 -31.83 29.47
C MET A 183 1.98 -31.06 28.22
N ILE A 184 2.83 -30.97 27.19
CA ILE A 184 2.45 -30.40 25.89
C ILE A 184 1.43 -31.29 25.18
N ILE A 185 1.62 -32.61 25.19
CA ILE A 185 0.73 -33.58 24.53
C ILE A 185 -0.65 -33.63 25.22
N LEU A 186 -0.69 -33.48 26.55
CA LEU A 186 -1.92 -33.46 27.34
C LEU A 186 -2.61 -32.08 27.42
N ASP A 187 -2.19 -31.09 26.61
CA ASP A 187 -2.67 -29.69 26.61
C ASP A 187 -2.67 -29.02 28.01
N LEU A 188 -1.68 -29.36 28.85
CA LEU A 188 -1.54 -28.83 30.20
C LEU A 188 -0.78 -27.48 30.21
N PRO A 189 -0.97 -26.63 31.25
CA PRO A 189 -0.25 -25.36 31.35
C PRO A 189 1.27 -25.52 31.44
N THR A 190 1.98 -25.07 30.41
CA THR A 190 3.45 -25.13 30.29
C THR A 190 4.07 -23.74 30.20
N PRO A 191 5.39 -23.59 30.41
CA PRO A 191 6.11 -22.35 30.07
C PRO A 191 5.83 -21.86 28.64
N LEU A 192 5.76 -22.78 27.67
CA LEU A 192 5.41 -22.49 26.29
C LEU A 192 3.99 -21.93 26.15
N SER A 193 2.96 -22.60 26.67
CA SER A 193 1.58 -22.13 26.51
C SER A 193 1.31 -20.80 27.25
N LYS A 194 1.99 -20.57 28.39
CA LYS A 194 1.97 -19.26 29.07
C LYS A 194 2.60 -18.15 28.23
N TYR A 195 3.77 -18.38 27.63
CA TYR A 195 4.42 -17.39 26.77
C TYR A 195 3.59 -17.09 25.52
N ILE A 196 3.07 -18.12 24.86
CA ILE A 196 2.23 -18.01 23.66
C ILE A 196 0.88 -17.33 23.97
N GLY A 197 0.38 -17.37 25.20
CA GLY A 197 -0.76 -16.55 25.63
C GLY A 197 -0.42 -15.07 25.84
N ILE A 198 0.76 -14.75 26.38
CA ILE A 198 1.15 -13.37 26.76
C ILE A 198 1.75 -12.58 25.59
N MET A 199 2.60 -13.21 24.77
CA MET A 199 3.32 -12.56 23.68
C MET A 199 2.39 -11.88 22.63
N PRO A 200 1.30 -12.51 22.17
CA PRO A 200 0.35 -11.88 21.24
C PRO A 200 -0.34 -10.65 21.84
N VAL A 201 -0.70 -10.73 23.13
CA VAL A 201 -1.30 -9.61 23.87
C VAL A 201 -0.36 -8.41 23.81
N VAL A 202 0.89 -8.57 24.24
CA VAL A 202 1.89 -7.49 24.27
C VAL A 202 2.15 -6.91 22.87
N GLN A 203 2.42 -7.77 21.87
CA GLN A 203 2.75 -7.36 20.51
C GLN A 203 1.58 -6.62 19.82
N ILE A 204 0.34 -7.11 19.99
CA ILE A 204 -0.85 -6.46 19.42
C ILE A 204 -1.15 -5.15 20.16
N PHE A 205 -1.02 -5.08 21.49
CA PHE A 205 -1.21 -3.81 22.22
C PHE A 205 -0.20 -2.74 21.81
N ILE A 206 1.08 -3.09 21.63
CA ILE A 206 2.10 -2.17 21.11
C ILE A 206 1.74 -1.71 19.69
N SER A 207 1.37 -2.65 18.81
CA SER A 207 1.02 -2.36 17.42
C SER A 207 -0.25 -1.49 17.30
N GLN A 208 -1.27 -1.76 18.13
CA GLN A 208 -2.50 -0.98 18.24
C GLN A 208 -2.24 0.41 18.84
N GLY A 209 -1.38 0.52 19.85
CA GLY A 209 -0.98 1.79 20.44
C GLY A 209 -0.28 2.69 19.41
N PHE A 210 0.62 2.12 18.61
CA PHE A 210 1.22 2.82 17.48
C PHE A 210 0.15 3.23 16.44
N LEU A 211 -0.73 2.31 16.03
CA LEU A 211 -1.79 2.56 15.04
C LEU A 211 -2.75 3.67 15.48
N LEU A 212 -3.17 3.70 16.74
CA LEU A 212 -4.01 4.77 17.31
C LEU A 212 -3.26 6.11 17.43
N TRP A 213 -1.93 6.09 17.57
CA TRP A 213 -1.13 7.30 17.60
C TRP A 213 -0.95 7.94 16.21
N TYR A 214 -0.55 7.18 15.18
CA TYR A 214 -0.32 7.77 13.85
C TYR A 214 -1.58 7.77 12.96
N GLY A 215 -2.51 6.83 13.13
CA GLY A 215 -3.66 6.63 12.26
C GLY A 215 -4.56 7.87 12.11
N PRO A 216 -4.97 8.55 13.20
CA PRO A 216 -5.73 9.80 13.13
C PRO A 216 -4.98 10.97 12.48
N ARG A 217 -3.64 10.87 12.38
CA ARG A 217 -2.75 11.88 11.77
C ARG A 217 -2.45 11.57 10.29
N SER A 218 -2.97 10.46 9.75
CA SER A 218 -2.85 10.11 8.34
C SER A 218 -3.64 11.06 7.42
N PRO A 219 -3.15 11.38 6.22
CA PRO A 219 -3.93 12.05 5.18
C PRO A 219 -5.24 11.30 4.88
N LYS A 220 -6.31 12.06 4.63
CA LYS A 220 -7.68 11.53 4.41
C LYS A 220 -7.76 10.57 3.22
N ASP A 221 -6.94 10.76 2.20
CA ASP A 221 -6.97 9.95 0.98
C ASP A 221 -6.54 8.50 1.22
N ASN A 222 -5.83 8.23 2.34
CA ASN A 222 -5.41 6.89 2.77
C ASN A 222 -6.38 6.21 3.76
N TYR A 223 -7.57 6.78 4.02
CA TYR A 223 -8.55 6.16 4.95
C TYR A 223 -8.89 4.71 4.59
N ASN A 224 -8.92 4.34 3.30
CA ASN A 224 -9.18 2.97 2.90
C ASN A 224 -8.11 1.99 3.39
N ILE A 225 -6.83 2.36 3.38
CA ILE A 225 -5.73 1.51 3.89
C ILE A 225 -5.74 1.53 5.43
N MET A 226 -6.00 2.69 6.05
CA MET A 226 -6.08 2.83 7.49
C MET A 226 -7.23 1.99 8.10
N ASN A 227 -8.40 2.01 7.46
CA ASN A 227 -9.55 1.20 7.86
C ASN A 227 -9.24 -0.30 7.78
N GLN A 228 -8.48 -0.74 6.77
CA GLN A 228 -8.01 -2.13 6.69
C GLN A 228 -7.11 -2.47 7.88
N PHE A 229 -6.17 -1.59 8.26
CA PHE A 229 -5.34 -1.81 9.46
C PHE A 229 -6.18 -1.85 10.75
N TYR A 230 -7.15 -0.95 10.93
CA TYR A 230 -8.04 -1.02 12.10
C TYR A 230 -8.89 -2.31 12.14
N ILE A 231 -9.45 -2.74 11.01
CA ILE A 231 -10.22 -4.00 10.93
C ILE A 231 -9.32 -5.20 11.26
N ILE A 232 -8.12 -5.28 10.67
CA ILE A 232 -7.17 -6.37 10.92
C ILE A 232 -6.72 -6.40 12.38
N THR A 233 -6.33 -5.26 12.95
CA THR A 233 -5.85 -5.21 14.35
C THR A 233 -6.98 -5.50 15.32
N GLY A 234 -8.17 -4.94 15.10
CA GLY A 234 -9.35 -5.16 15.93
C GLY A 234 -9.82 -6.62 15.90
N THR A 235 -9.88 -7.25 14.72
CA THR A 235 -10.24 -8.67 14.61
C THR A 235 -9.17 -9.59 15.20
N THR A 236 -7.88 -9.26 15.05
CA THR A 236 -6.81 -10.03 15.71
C THR A 236 -6.84 -9.87 17.23
N LEU A 237 -7.15 -8.67 17.75
CA LEU A 237 -7.35 -8.43 19.17
C LEU A 237 -8.55 -9.23 19.71
N MET A 238 -9.67 -9.27 18.98
CA MET A 238 -10.82 -10.13 19.32
C MET A 238 -10.43 -11.62 19.35
N ASN A 239 -9.58 -12.07 18.40
CA ASN A 239 -9.09 -13.46 18.37
C ASN A 239 -8.23 -13.79 19.61
N VAL A 240 -7.38 -12.85 20.06
CA VAL A 240 -6.58 -13.02 21.28
C VAL A 240 -7.45 -12.94 22.55
N ILE A 241 -8.46 -12.07 22.59
CA ILE A 241 -9.44 -12.05 23.70
C ILE A 241 -10.21 -13.37 23.78
N ALA A 242 -10.68 -13.93 22.66
CA ALA A 242 -11.31 -15.25 22.63
C ALA A 242 -10.36 -16.37 23.09
N GLY A 243 -9.05 -16.26 22.79
CA GLY A 243 -8.02 -17.17 23.31
C GLY A 243 -7.81 -17.06 24.82
N ALA A 244 -7.81 -15.84 25.37
CA ALA A 244 -7.76 -15.63 26.81
C ALA A 244 -9.01 -16.18 27.52
N ILE A 245 -10.20 -15.98 26.94
CA ILE A 245 -11.44 -16.58 27.44
C ILE A 245 -11.38 -18.11 27.41
N LYS A 246 -10.90 -18.71 26.30
CA LYS A 246 -10.66 -20.16 26.19
C LYS A 246 -9.73 -20.65 27.31
N GLY A 247 -8.60 -19.97 27.54
CA GLY A 247 -7.59 -20.37 28.52
C GLY A 247 -7.98 -20.18 30.00
N VAL A 248 -8.99 -19.34 30.30
CA VAL A 248 -9.49 -19.09 31.67
C VAL A 248 -10.80 -19.83 31.96
N SER A 249 -11.53 -20.28 30.92
CA SER A 249 -12.85 -20.90 31.09
C SER A 249 -12.78 -22.35 31.56
N SER A 250 -13.22 -22.60 32.80
CA SER A 250 -13.51 -23.96 33.31
C SER A 250 -14.77 -24.60 32.70
N ASN A 251 -15.58 -23.85 31.95
CA ASN A 251 -16.81 -24.36 31.31
C ASN A 251 -16.51 -24.86 29.89
N ARG A 252 -16.71 -26.16 29.64
CA ARG A 252 -16.46 -26.81 28.34
C ARG A 252 -17.26 -26.19 27.19
N ALA A 253 -18.51 -25.75 27.42
CA ALA A 253 -19.31 -25.11 26.37
C ALA A 253 -18.73 -23.75 25.94
N ILE A 254 -18.26 -22.95 26.90
CA ILE A 254 -17.60 -21.66 26.63
C ILE A 254 -16.23 -21.89 25.96
N PHE A 255 -15.48 -22.91 26.38
CA PHE A 255 -14.22 -23.31 25.73
C PHE A 255 -14.43 -23.65 24.25
N LEU A 256 -15.38 -24.55 23.93
CA LEU A 256 -15.69 -24.96 22.56
C LEU A 256 -16.21 -23.81 21.70
N ALA A 257 -17.10 -22.98 22.25
CA ALA A 257 -17.61 -21.79 21.56
C ALA A 257 -16.49 -20.78 21.27
N SER A 258 -15.55 -20.58 22.21
CA SER A 258 -14.41 -19.68 22.05
C SER A 258 -13.44 -20.18 20.98
N ASP A 259 -13.14 -21.49 20.93
CA ASP A 259 -12.26 -22.08 19.91
C ASP A 259 -12.87 -21.96 18.49
N LYS A 260 -14.16 -22.33 18.35
CA LYS A 260 -14.89 -22.14 17.08
C LYS A 260 -14.93 -20.66 16.66
N ALA A 261 -15.09 -19.74 17.61
CA ALA A 261 -15.02 -18.30 17.34
C ALA A 261 -13.62 -17.85 16.89
N GLN A 262 -12.54 -18.30 17.55
CA GLN A 262 -11.16 -17.98 17.15
C GLN A 262 -10.88 -18.40 15.70
N ILE A 263 -11.32 -19.60 15.31
CA ILE A 263 -11.15 -20.12 13.96
C ILE A 263 -11.83 -19.21 12.93
N ILE A 264 -13.10 -18.85 13.17
CA ILE A 264 -13.87 -17.97 12.26
C ILE A 264 -13.29 -16.55 12.23
N ILE A 265 -12.94 -15.96 13.38
CA ILE A 265 -12.38 -14.61 13.45
C ILE A 265 -11.04 -14.52 12.70
N SER A 266 -10.21 -15.58 12.74
CA SER A 266 -8.92 -15.62 12.05
C SER A 266 -9.00 -15.54 10.52
N LEU A 267 -10.16 -15.86 9.92
CA LEU A 267 -10.39 -15.69 8.48
C LEU A 267 -10.46 -14.22 8.06
N VAL A 268 -10.96 -13.33 8.93
CA VAL A 268 -11.24 -11.94 8.55
C VAL A 268 -9.95 -11.16 8.21
N PRO A 269 -8.86 -11.23 9.00
CA PRO A 269 -7.56 -10.67 8.61
C PRO A 269 -7.06 -11.18 7.25
N VAL A 270 -7.16 -12.48 6.99
CA VAL A 270 -6.71 -13.10 5.73
C VAL A 270 -7.55 -12.60 4.55
N PHE A 271 -8.86 -12.56 4.71
CA PHE A 271 -9.78 -12.04 3.69
C PHE A 271 -9.49 -10.57 3.37
N VAL A 272 -9.32 -9.71 4.39
CA VAL A 272 -9.00 -8.28 4.21
C VAL A 272 -7.61 -8.06 3.59
N ASN A 273 -6.65 -8.98 3.82
CA ASN A 273 -5.33 -8.94 3.20
C ASN A 273 -5.31 -9.38 1.73
N ILE A 274 -6.25 -10.22 1.30
CA ILE A 274 -6.26 -10.80 -0.06
C ILE A 274 -7.35 -10.19 -0.93
N ALA A 275 -8.60 -10.23 -0.48
CA ALA A 275 -9.77 -9.86 -1.28
C ALA A 275 -9.79 -8.38 -1.64
N ILE A 276 -9.35 -7.48 -0.74
CA ILE A 276 -9.39 -6.04 -1.01
C ILE A 276 -8.34 -5.63 -2.07
N PRO A 277 -7.04 -5.98 -1.96
CA PRO A 277 -6.10 -5.72 -3.05
C PRO A 277 -6.52 -6.38 -4.37
N LEU A 278 -7.04 -7.61 -4.33
CA LEU A 278 -7.54 -8.30 -5.52
C LEU A 278 -8.74 -7.59 -6.16
N GLN A 279 -9.68 -7.07 -5.37
CA GLN A 279 -10.80 -6.25 -5.85
C GLN A 279 -10.29 -4.99 -6.58
N PHE A 280 -9.26 -4.31 -6.05
CA PHE A 280 -8.66 -3.15 -6.72
C PHE A 280 -8.01 -3.50 -8.05
N ILE A 281 -7.31 -4.64 -8.14
CA ILE A 281 -6.70 -5.14 -9.39
C ILE A 281 -7.79 -5.46 -10.43
N VAL A 282 -8.79 -6.28 -10.05
CA VAL A 282 -9.83 -6.78 -10.96
C VAL A 282 -10.76 -5.67 -11.44
N THR A 283 -11.24 -4.81 -10.54
CA THR A 283 -12.21 -3.75 -10.91
C THR A 283 -11.57 -2.57 -11.64
N LYS A 284 -10.23 -2.47 -11.67
CA LYS A 284 -9.46 -1.31 -12.13
C LYS A 284 -9.92 0.03 -11.52
N ARG A 285 -10.68 0.02 -10.40
CA ARG A 285 -11.17 1.23 -9.71
C ARG A 285 -10.04 1.95 -8.98
N ARG A 286 -9.24 2.66 -9.76
CA ARG A 286 -8.26 3.65 -9.28
C ARG A 286 -9.00 4.77 -8.56
N TYR A 287 -8.96 4.78 -7.24
CA TYR A 287 -9.37 5.90 -6.36
C TYR A 287 -10.57 6.75 -6.84
N THR A 288 -11.63 6.11 -7.33
CA THR A 288 -12.94 6.76 -7.39
C THR A 288 -13.48 6.80 -5.96
N THR A 289 -13.22 7.89 -5.25
CA THR A 289 -13.93 8.24 -4.02
C THR A 289 -15.41 8.33 -4.35
N SER A 290 -16.14 7.26 -4.05
CA SER A 290 -17.59 7.24 -4.08
C SER A 290 -18.12 8.09 -2.94
N LEU A 291 -18.22 9.40 -3.19
CA LEU A 291 -19.19 10.24 -2.52
C LEU A 291 -20.57 9.69 -2.88
N ASN A 292 -21.09 8.84 -1.99
CA ASN A 292 -22.47 8.37 -2.04
C ASN A 292 -23.40 9.55 -1.77
N THR A 293 -23.66 10.36 -2.80
CA THR A 293 -24.86 11.20 -2.84
C THR A 293 -25.95 10.35 -3.48
N SER A 294 -26.96 10.01 -2.68
CA SER A 294 -28.11 9.22 -3.15
C SER A 294 -28.77 9.90 -4.37
N GLY A 295 -28.94 9.14 -5.45
CA GLY A 295 -29.50 9.63 -6.71
C GLY A 295 -29.66 8.49 -7.71
N ASN A 296 -30.88 7.95 -7.79
CA ASN A 296 -31.22 6.89 -8.74
C ASN A 296 -31.02 7.35 -10.18
N LEU A 297 -30.03 6.78 -10.88
CA LEU A 297 -29.99 6.74 -12.34
C LEU A 297 -29.60 5.33 -12.79
N GLN A 298 -30.52 4.67 -13.49
CA GLN A 298 -30.29 3.38 -14.13
C GLN A 298 -29.31 3.54 -15.31
N PRO A 299 -28.44 2.56 -15.59
CA PRO A 299 -27.62 2.58 -16.79
C PRO A 299 -28.48 2.18 -18.00
N LEU A 300 -28.87 3.16 -18.82
CA LEU A 300 -29.49 2.86 -20.11
C LEU A 300 -28.42 2.37 -21.07
N VAL A 301 -28.33 1.05 -21.24
CA VAL A 301 -27.58 0.41 -22.33
C VAL A 301 -28.29 0.75 -23.65
N ASN A 302 -27.57 1.30 -24.62
CA ASN A 302 -27.87 1.11 -26.04
C ASN A 302 -26.74 1.58 -26.97
N GLY A 303 -26.45 0.77 -27.99
CA GLY A 303 -25.99 1.26 -29.30
C GLY A 303 -24.54 1.69 -29.48
N PHE A 304 -23.58 0.77 -29.36
CA PHE A 304 -22.42 0.84 -30.27
C PHE A 304 -22.88 0.35 -31.64
N SER A 305 -22.90 1.24 -32.63
CA SER A 305 -22.96 0.87 -34.06
C SER A 305 -21.82 1.56 -34.78
N GLU A 306 -20.98 0.75 -35.42
CA GLU A 306 -19.84 1.20 -36.21
C GLU A 306 -20.30 1.98 -37.45
N SER A 307 -19.54 3.00 -37.85
CA SER A 307 -19.39 3.29 -39.28
C SER A 307 -17.99 3.85 -39.56
N ASN A 308 -17.44 3.43 -40.70
CA ASN A 308 -16.04 3.61 -41.05
C ASN A 308 -15.71 4.99 -41.63
N CYS A 309 -14.43 5.33 -41.59
CA CYS A 309 -13.83 6.46 -42.30
C CYS A 309 -14.31 6.62 -43.76
N LYS A 310 -14.66 7.85 -44.14
CA LYS A 310 -14.33 8.44 -45.45
C LYS A 310 -14.56 9.95 -45.44
N SER A 311 -13.49 10.70 -45.64
CA SER A 311 -13.50 12.08 -46.16
C SER A 311 -13.31 12.05 -47.69
N PRO A 312 -13.35 13.16 -48.45
CA PRO A 312 -13.83 14.53 -48.14
C PRO A 312 -14.79 15.12 -49.21
N LYS A 313 -15.35 16.33 -48.95
CA LYS A 313 -15.42 17.54 -49.83
C LYS A 313 -16.73 18.35 -49.71
N VAL A 314 -16.59 19.69 -49.60
CA VAL A 314 -17.29 20.78 -50.36
C VAL A 314 -18.86 20.76 -50.30
N SER A 315 -19.63 21.81 -49.96
CA SER A 315 -19.48 23.28 -50.11
C SER A 315 -20.58 24.10 -49.40
N ILE A 316 -20.23 25.34 -49.00
CA ILE A 316 -20.96 26.63 -49.21
C ILE A 316 -22.31 26.92 -48.47
N ASP A 317 -22.23 27.97 -47.65
CA ASP A 317 -23.11 29.13 -47.36
C ASP A 317 -24.61 29.08 -46.95
N ASP A 318 -24.82 29.92 -45.92
CA ASP A 318 -25.87 30.93 -45.71
C ASP A 318 -27.35 30.63 -45.36
N SER A 319 -27.63 30.95 -44.09
CA SER A 319 -28.60 31.99 -43.69
C SER A 319 -30.10 31.67 -43.56
N GLY A 320 -30.72 32.30 -42.56
CA GLY A 320 -32.04 32.91 -42.75
C GLY A 320 -33.13 32.64 -41.71
N ILE A 321 -33.42 33.66 -40.86
CA ILE A 321 -34.78 34.19 -40.58
C ILE A 321 -35.78 33.18 -39.94
N CYS A 322 -36.02 33.19 -38.62
CA CYS A 322 -36.87 34.15 -37.85
C CYS A 322 -38.38 34.08 -38.17
N ASP A 323 -39.24 33.71 -37.19
CA ASP A 323 -40.37 34.59 -36.81
C ASP A 323 -41.22 34.22 -35.56
N LYS A 324 -41.75 35.30 -34.94
CA LYS A 324 -43.07 35.49 -34.26
C LYS A 324 -43.36 35.05 -32.81
N GLN A 325 -44.28 35.85 -32.23
CA GLN A 325 -44.60 36.04 -30.80
C GLN A 325 -46.09 35.76 -30.49
N SER A 326 -46.41 35.47 -29.21
CA SER A 326 -47.57 36.00 -28.43
C SER A 326 -47.35 35.59 -26.95
N VAL A 327 -47.42 36.41 -25.90
CA VAL A 327 -48.43 37.39 -25.38
C VAL A 327 -49.67 36.72 -24.76
N HIS A 328 -49.71 36.59 -23.41
CA HIS A 328 -50.59 37.39 -22.54
C HIS A 328 -50.25 37.28 -21.03
N SER A 329 -50.96 38.01 -20.17
CA SER A 329 -50.55 38.40 -18.81
C SER A 329 -51.57 38.00 -17.72
N ASN A 330 -51.14 37.84 -16.46
CA ASN A 330 -51.79 38.36 -15.23
C ASN A 330 -51.04 37.99 -13.93
N ALA A 331 -51.31 38.72 -12.84
CA ALA A 331 -50.76 38.54 -11.48
C ALA A 331 -51.90 38.11 -10.51
N ILE A 332 -51.76 37.91 -9.19
CA ILE A 332 -50.75 38.27 -8.15
C ILE A 332 -50.67 37.11 -7.13
N THR A 333 -49.57 36.87 -6.38
CA THR A 333 -49.43 37.09 -4.90
C THR A 333 -48.22 36.26 -4.40
N PRO A 334 -47.40 36.71 -3.41
CA PRO A 334 -46.10 36.09 -3.16
C PRO A 334 -46.12 34.93 -2.17
N THR A 335 -45.30 33.90 -2.42
CA THR A 335 -44.92 32.90 -1.42
C THR A 335 -43.41 32.84 -1.29
N SER A 336 -42.92 32.96 -0.06
CA SER A 336 -41.50 32.95 0.27
C SER A 336 -40.89 31.55 0.07
N THR A 337 -40.07 31.39 -0.97
CA THR A 337 -39.27 30.17 -1.15
C THR A 337 -37.79 30.55 -1.22
N THR A 338 -37.05 30.11 -0.20
CA THR A 338 -35.61 30.34 -0.03
C THR A 338 -34.85 29.98 -1.31
N VAL A 339 -34.17 30.96 -1.90
CA VAL A 339 -33.26 30.74 -3.03
C VAL A 339 -32.06 29.93 -2.53
N LYS A 340 -32.18 28.61 -2.58
CA LYS A 340 -31.01 27.74 -2.69
C LYS A 340 -30.44 27.95 -4.08
N SER A 341 -29.38 28.75 -4.16
CA SER A 341 -28.57 28.89 -5.37
C SER A 341 -27.98 27.53 -5.73
N THR A 342 -28.68 26.77 -6.58
CA THR A 342 -28.17 25.55 -7.19
C THR A 342 -27.10 25.97 -8.21
N VAL A 343 -25.90 26.24 -7.72
CA VAL A 343 -24.72 26.43 -8.56
C VAL A 343 -24.50 25.11 -9.30
N SER A 344 -24.86 25.08 -10.58
CA SER A 344 -24.59 23.95 -11.44
C SER A 344 -23.07 23.77 -11.51
N PHE A 345 -22.60 22.57 -11.19
CA PHE A 345 -21.18 22.24 -11.28
C PHE A 345 -20.80 22.08 -12.75
N VAL A 346 -20.58 23.21 -13.43
CA VAL A 346 -19.90 23.23 -14.72
C VAL A 346 -18.48 22.73 -14.48
N GLN A 347 -18.20 21.51 -14.93
CA GLN A 347 -16.83 20.99 -14.92
C GLN A 347 -16.00 21.85 -15.89
N PRO A 348 -14.85 22.41 -15.47
CA PRO A 348 -13.99 23.14 -16.39
C PRO A 348 -13.50 22.18 -17.49
N PRO A 349 -13.43 22.61 -18.76
CA PRO A 349 -13.04 21.74 -19.87
C PRO A 349 -11.60 21.25 -19.68
N THR A 350 -11.46 19.95 -19.40
CA THR A 350 -10.18 19.28 -19.15
C THR A 350 -9.28 19.22 -20.39
N SER A 351 -9.83 19.46 -21.59
CA SER A 351 -9.12 19.50 -22.87
C SER A 351 -8.06 20.61 -22.97
N ASN A 352 -8.15 21.65 -22.13
CA ASN A 352 -7.31 22.86 -22.25
C ASN A 352 -6.14 22.90 -21.25
N TYR A 353 -5.83 21.76 -20.60
CA TYR A 353 -4.73 21.65 -19.63
C TYR A 353 -3.73 20.58 -20.04
N ASN A 354 -2.51 21.02 -20.36
CA ASN A 354 -1.36 20.15 -20.61
C ASN A 354 -0.38 20.21 -19.41
N LEU A 355 0.60 19.30 -19.37
CA LEU A 355 1.58 19.25 -18.29
C LEU A 355 2.33 20.59 -18.13
N GLN A 356 2.71 21.24 -19.23
CA GLN A 356 3.42 22.52 -19.19
C GLN A 356 2.62 23.61 -18.46
N LYS A 357 1.33 23.74 -18.76
CA LYS A 357 0.42 24.70 -18.10
C LYS A 357 0.25 24.41 -16.60
N ILE A 358 0.13 23.13 -16.24
CA ILE A 358 0.07 22.68 -14.84
C ILE A 358 1.37 22.99 -14.09
N LEU A 359 2.53 22.89 -14.76
CA LEU A 359 3.84 23.22 -14.17
C LEU A 359 4.13 24.73 -14.13
N SER A 360 3.49 25.55 -14.96
CA SER A 360 3.68 27.01 -14.97
C SER A 360 2.75 27.77 -14.02
N GLU A 361 1.54 27.27 -13.76
CA GLU A 361 0.57 27.93 -12.87
C GLU A 361 0.81 27.53 -11.40
N PRO A 362 1.16 28.44 -10.47
CA PRO A 362 1.57 28.07 -9.12
C PRO A 362 0.52 27.30 -8.31
N THR A 363 -0.76 27.60 -8.50
CA THR A 363 -1.89 26.93 -7.83
C THR A 363 -2.11 25.51 -8.37
N LEU A 364 -2.05 25.32 -9.69
CA LEU A 364 -2.10 23.98 -10.30
C LEU A 364 -0.86 23.17 -9.97
N TYR A 365 0.32 23.79 -9.94
CA TYR A 365 1.58 23.16 -9.57
C TYR A 365 1.54 22.66 -8.12
N ALA A 366 1.10 23.49 -7.16
CA ALA A 366 0.93 23.09 -5.76
C ALA A 366 -0.09 21.95 -5.59
N ALA A 367 -1.19 21.99 -6.35
CA ALA A 367 -2.19 20.92 -6.38
C ALA A 367 -1.64 19.63 -7.02
N PHE A 368 -0.83 19.73 -8.08
CA PHE A 368 -0.21 18.59 -8.75
C PHE A 368 0.92 17.96 -7.94
N CYS A 369 1.75 18.76 -7.27
CA CYS A 369 2.69 18.30 -6.24
C CYS A 369 1.95 17.61 -5.07
N THR A 370 0.76 18.10 -4.71
CA THR A 370 -0.09 17.43 -3.71
C THR A 370 -0.61 16.09 -4.22
N PHE A 371 -1.09 16.02 -5.46
CA PHE A 371 -1.51 14.79 -6.11
C PHE A 371 -0.38 13.75 -6.22
N LEU A 372 0.79 14.14 -6.74
CA LEU A 372 1.93 13.23 -6.89
C LEU A 372 2.53 12.81 -5.54
N SER A 373 2.39 13.62 -4.49
CA SER A 373 2.74 13.20 -3.12
C SER A 373 1.80 12.14 -2.56
N GLN A 374 0.53 12.13 -2.97
CA GLN A 374 -0.45 11.09 -2.60
C GLN A 374 -0.20 9.81 -3.41
N GLU A 375 0.25 9.92 -4.66
CA GLU A 375 0.66 8.77 -5.49
C GLU A 375 2.13 8.33 -5.26
N PHE A 376 2.85 8.97 -4.34
CA PHE A 376 4.28 8.71 -4.05
C PHE A 376 5.14 8.60 -5.32
N SER A 377 4.96 9.56 -6.23
CA SER A 377 5.63 9.66 -7.53
C SER A 377 6.32 11.03 -7.73
N LEU A 378 6.56 11.74 -6.62
CA LEU A 378 7.08 13.11 -6.60
C LEU A 378 8.57 13.19 -7.01
N GLU A 379 9.30 12.08 -6.95
CA GLU A 379 10.66 11.93 -7.49
C GLU A 379 10.74 12.32 -8.98
N SER A 380 9.66 12.08 -9.74
CA SER A 380 9.59 12.46 -11.16
C SER A 380 9.62 13.98 -11.37
N LEU A 381 8.98 14.77 -10.48
CA LEU A 381 9.07 16.23 -10.53
C LEU A 381 10.39 16.75 -9.96
N LEU A 382 10.90 16.13 -8.89
CA LEU A 382 12.20 16.47 -8.32
C LEU A 382 13.32 16.30 -9.35
N PHE A 383 13.27 15.25 -10.17
CA PHE A 383 14.24 15.06 -11.27
C PHE A 383 14.12 16.14 -12.35
N ILE A 384 12.91 16.46 -12.81
CA ILE A 384 12.71 17.54 -13.81
C ILE A 384 13.20 18.89 -13.26
N ALA A 385 12.98 19.17 -11.97
CA ALA A 385 13.49 20.36 -11.30
C ALA A 385 15.04 20.36 -11.21
N ALA A 386 15.64 19.23 -10.82
CA ALA A 386 17.10 19.07 -10.76
C ALA A 386 17.76 19.24 -12.14
N VAL A 387 17.19 18.66 -13.20
CA VAL A 387 17.68 18.84 -14.58
C VAL A 387 17.57 20.31 -15.04
N LYS A 388 16.52 21.03 -14.65
CA LYS A 388 16.41 22.47 -14.91
C LYS A 388 17.50 23.28 -14.17
N GLN A 389 17.73 23.00 -12.89
CA GLN A 389 18.79 23.64 -12.11
C GLN A 389 20.19 23.35 -12.66
N PHE A 390 20.46 22.10 -13.05
CA PHE A 390 21.70 21.67 -13.70
C PHE A 390 22.01 22.47 -14.96
N LYS A 391 21.01 22.67 -15.84
CA LYS A 391 21.17 23.49 -17.04
C LYS A 391 21.53 24.94 -16.72
N ILE A 392 20.86 25.55 -15.74
CA ILE A 392 21.12 26.92 -15.31
C ILE A 392 22.56 27.04 -14.77
N GLN A 393 22.95 26.18 -13.84
CA GLN A 393 24.28 26.21 -13.21
C GLN A 393 25.43 25.96 -14.20
N LEU A 394 25.23 25.09 -15.20
CA LEU A 394 26.20 24.89 -16.28
C LEU A 394 26.23 26.02 -17.31
N GLN A 395 25.10 26.71 -17.52
CA GLN A 395 25.04 27.87 -18.39
C GLN A 395 25.78 29.08 -17.77
N ASP A 396 25.77 29.18 -16.44
CA ASP A 396 26.51 30.19 -15.68
C ASP A 396 28.02 29.90 -15.60
N ASN A 397 28.44 28.63 -15.52
CA ASN A 397 29.87 28.25 -15.41
C ASN A 397 30.17 26.87 -16.03
N LEU A 398 30.36 26.86 -17.36
CA LEU A 398 30.59 25.64 -18.15
C LEU A 398 32.04 25.14 -18.06
N THR A 399 32.34 24.31 -17.06
CA THR A 399 33.63 23.60 -16.91
C THR A 399 33.42 22.10 -16.74
N ILE A 400 34.43 21.28 -17.11
CA ILE A 400 34.35 19.81 -16.95
C ILE A 400 34.15 19.43 -15.48
N GLN A 401 34.84 20.09 -14.55
CA GLN A 401 34.70 19.85 -13.11
C GLN A 401 33.28 20.13 -12.59
N ASN A 402 32.63 21.20 -13.07
CA ASN A 402 31.23 21.48 -12.72
C ASN A 402 30.28 20.45 -13.34
N VAL A 403 30.53 20.01 -14.59
CA VAL A 403 29.77 18.93 -15.22
C VAL A 403 29.87 17.65 -14.40
N GLU A 404 31.08 17.24 -13.99
CA GLU A 404 31.32 16.05 -13.17
C GLU A 404 30.61 16.12 -11.82
N LEU A 405 30.79 17.21 -11.06
CA LEU A 405 30.21 17.37 -9.71
C LEU A 405 28.67 17.40 -9.74
N LEU A 406 28.07 18.13 -10.67
CA LEU A 406 26.62 18.23 -10.80
C LEU A 406 26.02 16.93 -11.38
N THR A 407 26.74 16.27 -12.30
CA THR A 407 26.37 14.95 -12.82
C THR A 407 26.40 13.89 -11.72
N GLU A 408 27.46 13.82 -10.92
CA GLU A 408 27.56 12.87 -9.80
C GLU A 408 26.38 13.06 -8.85
N THR A 409 26.05 14.32 -8.52
CA THR A 409 24.92 14.66 -7.65
C THR A 409 23.59 14.14 -8.23
N ILE A 410 23.28 14.41 -9.50
CA ILE A 410 22.05 13.89 -10.13
C ILE A 410 22.08 12.35 -10.23
N HIS A 411 23.24 11.77 -10.52
CA HIS A 411 23.37 10.32 -10.69
C HIS A 411 23.10 9.59 -9.37
N LYS A 412 23.76 10.01 -8.28
CA LYS A 412 23.59 9.45 -6.92
C LYS A 412 22.19 9.64 -6.35
N ASP A 413 21.54 10.75 -6.68
CA ASP A 413 20.24 11.10 -6.07
C ASP A 413 19.04 10.64 -6.89
N PHE A 414 19.19 10.32 -8.19
CA PHE A 414 18.07 9.95 -9.08
C PHE A 414 18.27 8.75 -10.02
N ILE A 415 19.50 8.33 -10.35
CA ILE A 415 19.76 7.35 -11.45
C ILE A 415 20.36 6.04 -10.93
N GLU A 416 21.24 6.11 -9.92
CA GLU A 416 21.86 4.93 -9.33
C GLU A 416 20.79 4.01 -8.71
N PRO A 417 20.90 2.66 -8.84
CA PRO A 417 19.94 1.76 -8.20
C PRO A 417 19.93 1.96 -6.68
N ASN A 418 18.73 2.12 -6.09
CA ASN A 418 18.47 2.52 -4.71
C ASN A 418 18.77 4.01 -4.36
N SER A 419 19.13 4.85 -5.34
CA SER A 419 19.28 6.31 -5.16
C SER A 419 18.04 6.94 -4.50
N ILE A 420 18.21 8.03 -3.74
CA ILE A 420 17.17 8.54 -2.84
C ILE A 420 15.84 8.83 -3.58
N ASN A 421 15.91 9.43 -4.76
CA ASN A 421 14.78 9.73 -5.62
C ASN A 421 14.86 8.95 -6.95
N GLU A 422 15.30 7.68 -6.91
CA GLU A 422 15.40 6.79 -8.07
C GLU A 422 14.18 6.89 -9.00
N ILE A 423 14.40 7.41 -10.21
CA ILE A 423 13.36 7.55 -11.23
C ILE A 423 13.27 6.31 -12.12
N ASN A 424 12.05 5.98 -12.53
CA ASN A 424 11.81 4.84 -13.40
C ASN A 424 12.25 5.13 -14.85
N LEU A 425 13.51 4.87 -15.16
CA LEU A 425 14.09 4.96 -16.51
C LEU A 425 14.36 3.57 -17.12
N PRO A 426 14.08 3.37 -18.42
CA PRO A 426 14.54 2.19 -19.14
C PRO A 426 16.07 2.12 -19.16
N LYS A 427 16.65 0.93 -18.95
CA LYS A 427 18.11 0.69 -19.00
C LYS A 427 18.77 1.27 -20.25
N LYS A 428 18.08 1.24 -21.41
CA LYS A 428 18.56 1.82 -22.68
C LYS A 428 18.82 3.34 -22.60
N ILE A 429 18.03 4.09 -21.83
CA ILE A 429 18.24 5.52 -21.62
C ILE A 429 19.42 5.73 -20.67
N ILE A 430 19.48 4.96 -19.57
CA ILE A 430 20.59 5.01 -18.59
C ILE A 430 21.93 4.75 -19.29
N SER A 431 22.08 3.65 -20.03
CA SER A 431 23.35 3.32 -20.71
C SER A 431 23.76 4.32 -21.79
N ARG A 432 22.79 5.01 -22.43
CA ARG A 432 23.11 6.09 -23.38
C ARG A 432 23.56 7.35 -22.65
N LEU A 433 22.94 7.66 -21.51
CA LEU A 433 23.28 8.78 -20.66
C LEU A 433 24.69 8.60 -20.06
N GLU A 434 25.01 7.42 -19.54
CA GLU A 434 26.35 7.03 -19.08
C GLU A 434 27.40 7.20 -20.18
N LEU A 435 27.13 6.69 -21.40
CA LEU A 435 28.01 6.81 -22.56
C LEU A 435 28.23 8.28 -22.96
N ASN A 436 27.17 9.07 -23.01
CA ASN A 436 27.26 10.50 -23.35
C ASN A 436 28.05 11.29 -22.30
N LEU A 437 27.83 11.02 -21.01
CA LEU A 437 28.56 11.65 -19.90
C LEU A 437 30.04 11.29 -19.95
N HIS A 438 30.37 10.00 -20.07
CA HIS A 438 31.76 9.54 -20.14
C HIS A 438 32.49 10.08 -21.38
N GLY A 439 31.78 10.24 -22.50
CA GLY A 439 32.34 10.90 -23.68
C GLY A 439 32.59 12.41 -23.50
N ILE A 440 31.80 13.10 -22.67
CA ILE A 440 32.04 14.52 -22.35
C ILE A 440 33.25 14.66 -21.41
N THR A 441 33.33 13.86 -20.34
CA THR A 441 34.47 13.90 -19.39
C THR A 441 35.80 13.53 -20.06
N ASN A 442 35.78 12.55 -20.97
CA ASN A 442 36.96 12.13 -21.72
C ASN A 442 37.29 13.04 -22.93
N GLY A 443 36.55 14.14 -23.12
CA GLY A 443 36.77 15.09 -24.22
C GLY A 443 36.41 14.60 -25.63
N THR A 444 35.82 13.41 -25.79
CA THR A 444 35.39 12.88 -27.09
C THR A 444 34.10 13.54 -27.61
N PHE A 445 33.36 14.21 -26.71
CA PHE A 445 32.20 15.04 -27.04
C PHE A 445 32.41 16.50 -26.62
N ALA A 446 31.95 17.42 -27.48
CA ALA A 446 32.00 18.85 -27.20
C ALA A 446 31.26 19.19 -25.90
N LEU A 447 31.88 19.99 -25.03
CA LEU A 447 31.40 20.32 -23.68
C LEU A 447 29.96 20.87 -23.66
N GLY A 448 29.54 21.59 -24.70
CA GLY A 448 28.17 22.09 -24.85
C GLY A 448 27.08 21.01 -24.93
N LYS A 449 27.42 19.74 -25.22
CA LYS A 449 26.48 18.61 -25.15
C LYS A 449 26.06 18.26 -23.71
N SER A 450 26.78 18.73 -22.70
CA SER A 450 26.38 18.53 -21.29
C SER A 450 24.99 19.13 -21.00
N LEU A 451 24.69 20.32 -21.55
CA LEU A 451 23.41 21.01 -21.39
C LEU A 451 22.18 20.25 -21.91
N THR A 452 22.38 19.23 -22.75
CA THR A 452 21.31 18.40 -23.34
C THR A 452 21.36 16.93 -22.90
N VAL A 453 22.34 16.55 -22.07
CA VAL A 453 22.62 15.13 -21.77
C VAL A 453 21.47 14.41 -21.04
N TYR A 454 20.71 15.16 -20.24
CA TYR A 454 19.54 14.68 -19.49
C TYR A 454 18.21 14.80 -20.25
N ASP A 455 18.18 15.36 -21.47
CA ASP A 455 16.92 15.74 -22.12
C ASP A 455 16.06 14.55 -22.53
N GLU A 456 16.67 13.46 -23.00
CA GLU A 456 15.94 12.22 -23.29
C GLU A 456 15.33 11.61 -22.03
N ALA A 457 16.04 11.66 -20.90
CA ALA A 457 15.55 11.20 -19.61
C ALA A 457 14.41 12.09 -19.08
N ALA A 458 14.57 13.42 -19.12
CA ALA A 458 13.55 14.37 -18.69
C ALA A 458 12.27 14.24 -19.52
N GLN A 459 12.38 14.17 -20.86
CA GLN A 459 11.24 13.94 -21.75
C GLN A 459 10.56 12.58 -21.52
N TYR A 460 11.33 11.54 -21.16
CA TYR A 460 10.74 10.25 -20.79
C TYR A 460 9.91 10.36 -19.50
N ILE A 461 10.44 11.03 -18.48
CA ILE A 461 9.74 11.25 -17.20
C ILE A 461 8.52 12.18 -17.37
N GLU A 462 8.58 13.20 -18.23
CA GLU A 462 7.40 14.01 -18.60
C GLU A 462 6.32 13.17 -19.29
N LYS A 463 6.69 12.29 -20.23
CA LYS A 463 5.76 11.33 -20.85
C LYS A 463 5.18 10.36 -19.82
N LEU A 464 5.98 9.90 -18.87
CA LEU A 464 5.54 9.04 -17.78
C LEU A 464 4.53 9.74 -16.86
N LEU A 465 4.77 11.02 -16.53
CA LEU A 465 3.81 11.87 -15.80
C LEU A 465 2.51 12.05 -16.57
N ILE A 466 2.58 12.31 -17.88
CA ILE A 466 1.39 12.43 -18.76
C ILE A 466 0.56 11.14 -18.77
N ILE A 467 1.20 9.99 -19.02
CA ILE A 467 0.52 8.69 -19.20
C ILE A 467 -0.02 8.12 -17.89
N ASN A 468 0.74 8.26 -16.78
CA ASN A 468 0.39 7.60 -15.52
C ASN A 468 -0.37 8.49 -14.54
N HIS A 469 -0.16 9.81 -14.58
CA HIS A 469 -0.60 10.72 -13.51
C HIS A 469 -1.51 11.86 -13.99
N MET A 470 -1.29 12.41 -15.19
CA MET A 470 -2.01 13.62 -15.64
C MET A 470 -3.52 13.40 -15.80
N HIS A 471 -3.96 12.30 -16.42
CA HIS A 471 -5.39 12.00 -16.56
C HIS A 471 -6.09 11.80 -15.22
N LYS A 472 -5.41 11.15 -14.26
CA LYS A 472 -5.92 10.99 -12.89
C LYS A 472 -6.00 12.33 -12.17
N PHE A 473 -5.00 13.19 -12.33
CA PHE A 473 -4.97 14.51 -11.71
C PHE A 473 -6.12 15.39 -12.25
N LEU A 474 -6.33 15.44 -13.57
CA LEU A 474 -7.43 16.19 -14.19
C LEU A 474 -8.82 15.69 -13.73
N ALA A 475 -8.94 14.41 -13.35
CA ALA A 475 -10.16 13.85 -12.74
C ALA A 475 -10.23 14.00 -11.20
N SER A 476 -9.19 14.53 -10.56
CA SER A 476 -9.08 14.59 -9.10
C SER A 476 -9.80 15.80 -8.48
N PRO A 477 -10.34 15.67 -7.26
CA PRO A 477 -10.93 16.81 -6.54
C PRO A 477 -9.91 17.94 -6.29
N LEU A 478 -8.61 17.62 -6.23
CA LEU A 478 -7.54 18.62 -6.09
C LEU A 478 -7.49 19.56 -7.30
N PHE A 479 -7.51 19.00 -8.52
CA PHE A 479 -7.54 19.81 -9.74
C PHE A 479 -8.78 20.70 -9.79
N PHE A 480 -9.97 20.14 -9.53
CA PHE A 480 -11.21 20.92 -9.48
C PHE A 480 -11.19 22.03 -8.42
N SER A 481 -10.57 21.79 -7.25
CA SER A 481 -10.41 22.81 -6.21
C SER A 481 -9.45 23.92 -6.63
N ALA A 482 -8.33 23.58 -7.28
CA ALA A 482 -7.34 24.54 -7.73
C ALA A 482 -7.83 25.39 -8.91
N THR A 483 -8.56 24.81 -9.87
CA THR A 483 -9.16 25.54 -10.98
C THR A 483 -10.28 26.50 -10.55
N ARG A 484 -10.97 26.24 -9.42
CA ARG A 484 -11.98 27.18 -8.88
C ARG A 484 -11.37 28.45 -8.29
N VAL A 485 -10.11 28.41 -7.87
CA VAL A 485 -9.37 29.61 -7.40
C VAL A 485 -8.86 30.46 -8.56
N LEU A 486 -8.86 29.91 -9.78
CA LEU A 486 -8.41 30.56 -11.02
C LEU A 486 -9.55 31.10 -11.90
N LEU A 487 -10.81 30.85 -11.52
CA LEU A 487 -11.99 31.39 -12.19
C LEU A 487 -12.49 32.61 -11.39
N PRO A 488 -12.58 33.81 -12.01
CA PRO A 488 -13.07 35.02 -11.35
C PRO A 488 -14.58 34.99 -11.06
#